data_AF-A0A2W6EXL8-F1
#
_entry.id   AF-A0A2W6EXL8-F1
#
_cell.length_a   1.000
_cell.length_b   1.000
_cell.length_c   1.000
_cell.angle_alpha   90.00
_cell.angle_beta   90.00
_cell.angle_gamma   90.00
#
_symmetry.space_group_name_H-M   'P 1'
#
loop_
_entity.id
_entity.type
_entity.pdbx_description
1 polymer ?
#
loop_
_entity_poly.entity_id
_entity_poly.type
_entity_poly.pdbx_seq_one_letter_code
_entity_poly.pdbx_strand_id
1 'polypeptide(L)'
;RPGGRLVICEFSTPTWRPFRTVYLEYLMRALPEVARRVSSNPEAYVYLAESIRAWPDQPALAQRVAAAGWSDVDWRNLTGGIVALHRAVKRSS
;
A
#
# COMPACT_ATOMS: atom_id res chain seq x y z
N ARG A 1 -19.82 -11.14 -7.68
CA ARG A 1 -20.49 -12.22 -8.46
C ARG A 1 -19.47 -13.32 -8.71
N PRO A 2 -19.87 -14.59 -8.91
CA PRO A 2 -18.99 -15.65 -9.43
C PRO A 2 -18.12 -15.14 -10.59
N GLY A 3 -16.83 -15.46 -10.59
CA GLY A 3 -15.87 -15.00 -11.60
C GLY A 3 -15.48 -13.50 -11.52
N GLY A 4 -15.95 -12.78 -10.50
CA GLY A 4 -15.59 -11.38 -10.28
C GLY A 4 -14.10 -11.20 -10.01
N ARG A 5 -13.53 -10.08 -10.46
CA ARG A 5 -12.12 -9.72 -10.23
C ARG A 5 -12.03 -8.62 -9.17
N LEU A 6 -11.11 -8.78 -8.23
CA LEU A 6 -10.66 -7.74 -7.32
C LEU A 6 -9.31 -7.24 -7.80
N VAL A 7 -9.15 -5.92 -7.88
CA VAL A 7 -7.87 -5.27 -8.17
C VAL A 7 -7.70 -4.13 -7.16
N ILE A 8 -6.57 -4.11 -6.46
CA ILE A 8 -6.23 -3.08 -5.48
C ILE A 8 -4.88 -2.49 -5.91
N CYS A 9 -4.83 -1.19 -6.17
CA CYS A 9 -3.61 -0.47 -6.52
C CYS A 9 -3.31 0.54 -5.42
N GLU A 10 -2.45 0.17 -4.47
CA GLU A 10 -2.25 0.96 -3.27
C GLU A 10 -0.79 0.99 -2.83
N PHE A 11 -0.44 1.92 -1.94
CA PHE A 11 0.86 1.93 -1.29
C PHE A 11 1.19 0.58 -0.66
N SER A 12 2.47 0.27 -0.61
CA SER A 12 2.97 -0.91 0.08
C SER A 12 4.41 -0.70 0.52
N THR A 13 5.09 -1.79 0.83
CA THR A 13 6.42 -1.75 1.43
C THR A 13 7.51 -1.97 0.36
N PRO A 14 8.48 -1.05 0.22
CA PRO A 14 9.61 -1.27 -0.69
C PRO A 14 10.34 -2.59 -0.40
N THR A 15 10.68 -3.32 -1.46
CA THR A 15 11.22 -4.68 -1.33
C THR A 15 12.69 -4.72 -0.93
N TRP A 16 13.47 -3.71 -1.33
CA TRP A 16 14.87 -3.57 -0.95
C TRP A 16 14.99 -2.94 0.45
N ARG A 17 15.48 -3.71 1.42
CA ARG A 17 15.48 -3.34 2.85
C ARG A 17 16.14 -1.99 3.16
N PRO A 18 17.35 -1.66 2.62
CA PRO A 18 17.97 -0.36 2.88
C PRO A 18 17.12 0.80 2.35
N PHE A 19 16.58 0.69 1.13
CA PHE A 19 15.69 1.71 0.60
C PHE A 19 14.37 1.80 1.34
N ARG A 20 13.81 0.70 1.86
CA ARG A 20 12.63 0.76 2.72
C ARG A 20 12.86 1.64 3.94
N THR A 21 13.98 1.45 4.64
CA THR A 21 14.30 2.25 5.83
C THR A 21 14.45 3.72 5.46
N VAL A 22 15.26 4.02 4.43
CA VAL A 22 15.48 5.39 3.97
C VAL A 22 14.18 6.04 3.47
N TYR A 23 13.40 5.33 2.66
CA TYR A 23 12.14 5.81 2.10
C TYR A 23 11.14 6.12 3.20
N LEU A 24 10.92 5.21 4.15
CA LEU A 24 9.96 5.45 5.24
C LEU A 24 10.44 6.58 6.15
N GLU A 25 11.72 6.66 6.51
CA GLU A 25 12.23 7.77 7.30
C GLU A 25 12.18 9.10 6.56
N TYR A 26 12.57 9.11 5.28
CA TYR A 26 12.54 10.30 4.43
C TYR A 26 11.12 10.79 4.21
N LEU A 27 10.19 9.90 3.85
CA LEU A 27 8.78 10.24 3.64
C LEU A 27 8.17 10.82 4.93
N MET A 28 8.41 10.18 6.07
CA MET A 28 7.90 10.63 7.38
C MET A 28 8.51 11.96 7.84
N ARG A 29 9.76 12.26 7.48
CA ARG A 29 10.40 13.55 7.81
C ARG A 29 10.02 14.67 6.84
N ALA A 30 9.94 14.36 5.55
CA ALA A 30 9.67 15.35 4.51
C ALA A 30 8.19 15.74 4.41
N LEU A 31 7.25 14.82 4.66
CA LEU A 31 5.81 15.11 4.55
C LEU A 31 5.36 16.26 5.48
N PRO A 32 5.72 16.30 6.77
CA PRO A 32 5.37 17.43 7.64
C PRO A 32 5.95 18.77 7.18
N GLU A 33 7.15 18.77 6.59
CA GLU A 33 7.82 19.99 6.12
C GLU A 33 7.22 20.55 4.83
N VAL A 34 6.86 19.66 3.91
CA VAL A 34 6.10 20.02 2.71
C VAL A 34 4.70 20.49 3.09
N ALA A 35 4.04 19.80 4.02
CA ALA A 35 2.72 20.15 4.53
C ALA A 35 2.67 21.57 5.13
N ARG A 36 3.65 21.92 5.98
CA ARG A 36 3.78 23.27 6.57
C ARG A 36 4.03 24.37 5.54
N ARG A 37 4.67 24.06 4.41
CA ARG A 37 5.10 25.06 3.42
C ARG A 37 4.12 25.26 2.27
N VAL A 38 3.33 24.24 1.93
CA VAL A 38 2.57 24.22 0.67
C VAL A 38 1.06 24.05 0.88
N SER A 39 0.61 23.60 2.06
CA SER A 39 -0.79 23.20 2.27
C SER A 39 -1.56 24.14 3.20
N SER A 40 -2.82 24.40 2.85
CA SER A 40 -3.85 24.92 3.75
C SER A 40 -4.38 23.86 4.75
N ASN A 41 -3.97 22.59 4.62
CA ASN A 41 -4.34 21.48 5.50
C ASN A 41 -3.13 20.56 5.78
N PRO A 42 -2.28 20.94 6.75
CA PRO A 42 -1.11 20.14 7.13
C PRO A 42 -1.45 18.76 7.72
N GLU A 43 -2.61 18.63 8.38
CA GLU A 43 -3.07 17.41 9.05
C GLU A 43 -3.31 16.27 8.05
N ALA A 44 -3.79 16.59 6.83
CA ALA A 44 -4.01 15.61 5.77
C ALA A 44 -2.71 14.87 5.36
N TYR A 45 -1.57 15.56 5.39
CA TYR A 45 -0.27 14.96 5.05
C TYR A 45 0.29 14.10 6.18
N VAL A 46 0.03 14.47 7.44
CA VAL A 46 0.35 13.62 8.60
C VAL A 46 -0.48 12.34 8.54
N TYR A 47 -1.79 12.47 8.31
CA TYR A 47 -2.68 11.32 8.12
C TYR A 47 -2.24 10.42 6.96
N LEU A 48 -1.80 11.00 5.84
CA LEU A 48 -1.26 10.24 4.71
C LEU A 48 -0.02 9.43 5.13
N ALA A 49 0.91 10.05 5.87
CA ALA A 49 2.12 9.38 6.33
C ALA A 49 1.79 8.21 7.29
N GLU A 50 0.87 8.44 8.22
CA GLU A 50 0.40 7.45 9.19
C GLU A 50 -0.34 6.29 8.52
N SER A 51 -1.24 6.59 7.57
CA SER A 51 -1.99 5.56 6.84
C SER A 51 -1.08 4.68 5.98
N ILE A 52 -0.09 5.25 5.28
CA ILE A 52 0.92 4.48 4.54
C ILE A 52 1.70 3.55 5.48
N ARG A 53 2.09 4.03 6.66
CA ARG A 53 2.85 3.23 7.64
C ARG A 53 2.02 2.11 8.26
N ALA A 54 0.72 2.33 8.47
CA ALA A 54 -0.20 1.34 9.02
C ALA A 54 -0.69 0.32 7.97
N TRP A 55 -0.53 0.62 6.68
CA TRP A 55 -0.98 -0.24 5.59
C TRP A 55 -0.19 -1.56 5.57
N PRO A 56 -0.86 -2.71 5.36
CA PRO A 56 -0.17 -4.00 5.25
C PRO A 56 0.81 -4.03 4.07
N ASP A 57 1.91 -4.76 4.25
CA ASP A 57 2.80 -5.10 3.13
C ASP A 57 2.12 -6.07 2.15
N GLN A 58 2.80 -6.39 1.04
CA GLN A 58 2.20 -7.15 -0.04
C GLN A 58 1.72 -8.55 0.40
N PRO A 59 2.55 -9.36 1.11
CA PRO A 59 2.10 -10.65 1.62
C PRO A 59 0.97 -10.52 2.64
N ALA A 60 1.03 -9.55 3.56
CA ALA A 60 -0.03 -9.38 4.57
C ALA A 60 -1.36 -8.98 3.94
N LEU A 61 -1.36 -8.09 2.93
CA LEU A 61 -2.59 -7.75 2.21
C LEU A 61 -3.11 -8.95 1.42
N ALA A 62 -2.23 -9.71 0.76
CA ALA A 62 -2.61 -10.91 0.04
C ALA A 62 -3.27 -11.94 0.95
N GLN A 63 -2.73 -12.15 2.15
CA GLN A 63 -3.32 -13.02 3.17
C GLN A 63 -4.70 -12.53 3.63
N ARG A 64 -4.86 -11.22 3.86
CA ARG A 64 -6.17 -10.63 4.21
C ARG A 64 -7.21 -10.83 3.10
N VAL A 65 -6.80 -10.64 1.84
CA VAL A 65 -7.67 -10.86 0.68
C VAL A 65 -8.07 -12.34 0.56
N ALA A 66 -7.12 -13.26 0.73
CA ALA A 66 -7.40 -14.69 0.72
C ALA A 66 -8.34 -15.10 1.85
N ALA A 67 -8.11 -14.60 3.07
CA ALA A 67 -8.96 -14.84 4.24
C ALA A 67 -10.40 -14.32 4.04
N ALA A 68 -10.59 -13.28 3.20
CA ALA A 68 -11.90 -12.78 2.81
C ALA A 68 -12.62 -13.64 1.75
N GLY A 69 -12.09 -14.82 1.40
CA GLY A 69 -12.71 -15.77 0.49
C GLY A 69 -12.39 -15.55 -0.99
N TRP A 70 -11.41 -14.70 -1.31
CA TRP A 70 -10.89 -14.56 -2.67
C TRP A 70 -9.84 -15.64 -2.97
N SER A 71 -9.67 -15.97 -4.25
CA SER A 71 -8.70 -16.95 -4.74
C SER A 71 -7.78 -16.35 -5.78
N ASP A 72 -6.73 -17.10 -6.14
CA ASP A 72 -5.68 -16.69 -7.08
C ASP A 72 -5.10 -15.31 -6.73
N VAL A 73 -4.88 -15.10 -5.44
CA VAL A 73 -4.36 -13.84 -4.90
C VAL A 73 -2.89 -13.71 -5.26
N ASP A 74 -2.55 -12.64 -5.96
CA ASP A 74 -1.19 -12.35 -6.39
C ASP A 74 -1.00 -10.82 -6.47
N TRP A 75 0.25 -10.36 -6.53
CA TRP A 75 0.55 -8.94 -6.63
C TRP A 75 1.74 -8.66 -7.53
N ARG A 76 1.77 -7.43 -8.07
CA ARG A 76 2.91 -6.89 -8.80
C ARG A 76 3.41 -5.63 -8.13
N ASN A 77 4.71 -5.60 -7.82
CA ASN A 77 5.36 -4.40 -7.31
C ASN A 77 5.57 -3.37 -8.42
N LEU A 78 5.26 -2.12 -8.11
CA LEU A 78 5.54 -0.95 -8.92
C LEU A 78 6.56 -0.08 -8.18
N THR A 79 7.47 0.55 -8.93
CA THR A 79 8.48 1.47 -8.38
C THR A 79 9.25 0.87 -7.18
N GLY A 80 9.72 -0.37 -7.32
CA GLY A 80 10.47 -1.05 -6.25
C GLY A 80 9.64 -1.48 -5.03
N GLY A 81 8.30 -1.48 -5.14
CA GLY A 81 7.40 -1.91 -4.07
C GLY A 81 6.81 -0.76 -3.24
N ILE A 82 7.05 0.50 -3.60
CA ILE A 82 6.35 1.64 -3.02
C ILE A 82 4.84 1.52 -3.22
N VAL A 83 4.43 1.03 -4.40
CA VAL A 83 3.05 0.70 -4.73
C VAL A 83 3.00 -0.78 -5.14
N ALA A 84 1.90 -1.44 -4.81
CA ALA A 84 1.62 -2.79 -5.28
C ALA A 84 0.23 -2.86 -5.92
N LEU A 85 0.15 -3.62 -7.02
CA LEU A 85 -1.10 -3.96 -7.67
C LEU A 85 -1.48 -5.40 -7.30
N HIS A 86 -2.39 -5.56 -6.35
CA HIS A 86 -2.95 -6.86 -5.98
C HIS A 86 -4.10 -7.22 -6.91
N ARG A 87 -4.20 -8.50 -7.26
CA ARG A 87 -5.33 -9.07 -8.00
C ARG A 87 -5.83 -10.32 -7.29
N ALA A 88 -7.13 -10.57 -7.42
CA ALA A 88 -7.73 -11.83 -7.01
C ALA A 88 -9.04 -12.10 -7.77
N VAL A 89 -9.53 -13.33 -7.71
CA VAL A 89 -10.80 -13.74 -8.33
C VAL A 89 -11.74 -14.35 -7.30
N LYS A 90 -13.04 -14.07 -7.43
CA LYS A 90 -14.07 -14.74 -6.65
C LYS A 90 -14.36 -16.07 -7.32
N ARG A 91 -14.06 -17.20 -6.66
CA ARG A 91 -14.37 -18.53 -7.21
C ARG A 91 -15.83 -18.58 -7.64
N SER A 92 -16.05 -19.19 -8.79
CA SER A 92 -17.39 -19.58 -9.20
C SER A 92 -17.78 -20.77 -8.35
N SER A 93 -18.76 -20.59 -7.47
CA SER A 93 -19.55 -21.70 -6.93
C SER A 93 -20.41 -22.29 -8.03
#